data_AF-A0A2W5FKM7-F1
#
_entry.id   AF-A0A2W5FKM7-F1
#
_cell.length_a   1.000
_cell.length_b   1.000
_cell.length_c   1.000
_cell.angle_alpha   90.00
_cell.angle_beta   90.00
_cell.angle_gamma   90.00
#
_symmetry.space_group_name_H-M   'P 1'
#
loop_
_entity.id
_entity.type
_entity.pdbx_description
1 polymer ?
#
loop_
_entity_poly.entity_id
_entity_poly.type
_entity_poly.pdbx_seq_one_letter_code
_entity_poly.pdbx_strand_id
1 'polypeptide(L)'
;SELLAKQKRGETLSPNTIALTFDEPDEETYTKAIPLLVQNKIPFTLFISPGLAEQSEWETLKNLRKSDFVTIGLSTFTYGHLGGWSEENITEDLNRAKAIYREKLEQEPDYFAYPLGEYSAQFVSAVQKAGFHAAFGQNSGVMTQATDVMKIPRFTMTDDFGDLDRFRTTSNAMPFPVKDLTPDTSYMMTMPDIGFTIDNRISDNDIKKTKCFSSGTIQPETVFLGTGRIELRFPEAPITDRLRINCTITVAGELPDDDPRYRWLGFLLYFPVKTEAVDFSPEQP
;
A
#
# COMPACT_ATOMS: atom_id res chain seq x y z
N SER A 1 -3.46 15.45 1.14
CA SER A 1 -3.26 16.38 2.28
C SER A 1 -4.44 16.40 3.25
N GLU A 2 -5.68 16.65 2.82
CA GLU A 2 -6.84 16.78 3.73
C GLU A 2 -7.03 15.55 4.64
N LEU A 3 -7.04 14.34 4.07
CA LEU A 3 -7.30 13.10 4.83
C LEU A 3 -6.26 12.87 5.94
N LEU A 4 -4.98 13.07 5.62
CA LEU A 4 -3.88 12.95 6.59
C LEU A 4 -3.95 14.02 7.67
N ALA A 5 -4.34 15.24 7.30
CA ALA A 5 -4.51 16.33 8.25
C ALA A 5 -5.66 16.05 9.24
N LYS A 6 -6.78 15.51 8.74
CA LYS A 6 -7.92 15.07 9.57
C LYS A 6 -7.55 13.90 10.47
N GLN A 7 -6.85 12.89 9.93
CA GLN A 7 -6.32 11.77 10.71
C GLN A 7 -5.45 12.27 11.88
N LYS A 8 -4.50 13.18 11.61
CA LYS A 8 -3.61 13.76 12.62
C LYS A 8 -4.36 14.52 13.72
N ARG A 9 -5.47 15.19 13.37
CA ARG A 9 -6.33 15.89 14.33
C ARG A 9 -7.36 14.99 15.01
N GLY A 10 -7.46 13.73 14.61
CA GLY A 10 -8.47 12.79 15.11
C GLY A 10 -9.89 13.13 14.67
N GLU A 11 -10.04 13.84 13.55
CA GLU A 11 -11.33 14.20 12.99
C GLU A 11 -11.93 13.03 12.19
N THR A 12 -13.24 12.88 12.29
CA THR A 12 -13.97 11.92 11.46
C THR A 12 -14.01 12.39 10.01
N LEU A 13 -13.71 11.47 9.09
CA LEU A 13 -13.93 11.69 7.66
C LEU A 13 -15.42 11.54 7.33
N SER A 14 -15.85 12.19 6.24
CA SER A 14 -17.18 11.94 5.70
C SER A 14 -17.35 10.45 5.36
N PRO A 15 -18.55 9.88 5.53
CA PRO A 15 -18.83 8.52 5.08
C PRO A 15 -18.46 8.34 3.61
N ASN A 16 -17.98 7.14 3.25
CA ASN A 16 -17.63 6.77 1.87
C ASN A 16 -16.52 7.64 1.24
N THR A 17 -15.61 8.15 2.06
CA THR A 17 -14.42 8.87 1.58
C THR A 17 -13.41 7.89 0.97
N ILE A 18 -12.97 8.17 -0.26
CA ILE A 18 -11.98 7.38 -1.00
C ILE A 18 -10.84 8.31 -1.42
N ALA A 19 -9.60 7.84 -1.33
CA ALA A 19 -8.43 8.48 -1.93
C ALA A 19 -8.00 7.67 -3.16
N LEU A 20 -7.83 8.35 -4.30
CA LEU A 20 -7.34 7.72 -5.52
C LEU A 20 -5.84 7.96 -5.67
N THR A 21 -5.09 6.90 -5.94
CA THR A 21 -3.65 6.95 -6.17
C THR A 21 -3.28 6.08 -7.37
N PHE A 22 -2.34 6.54 -8.18
CA PHE A 22 -1.78 5.80 -9.30
C PHE A 22 -0.26 5.67 -9.10
N ASP A 23 0.24 4.45 -9.08
CA ASP A 23 1.69 4.17 -9.05
C ASP A 23 2.13 3.93 -10.49
N GLU A 24 3.17 4.63 -10.97
CA GLU A 24 3.71 4.48 -12.33
C GLU A 24 2.60 4.47 -13.41
N PRO A 25 1.78 5.54 -13.52
CA PRO A 25 0.69 5.60 -14.49
C PRO A 25 1.21 5.38 -15.92
N ASP A 26 0.54 4.49 -16.64
CA ASP A 26 0.84 4.22 -18.05
C ASP A 26 0.21 5.26 -18.98
N GLU A 27 0.49 5.12 -20.28
CA GLU A 27 -0.05 6.00 -21.32
C GLU A 27 -1.59 6.04 -21.31
N GLU A 28 -2.25 4.90 -21.08
CA GLU A 28 -3.71 4.85 -21.00
C GLU A 28 -4.24 5.64 -19.80
N THR A 29 -3.57 5.55 -18.65
CA THR A 29 -3.91 6.32 -17.46
C THR A 29 -3.81 7.83 -17.74
N TYR A 30 -2.74 8.27 -18.39
CA TYR A 30 -2.56 9.68 -18.77
C TYR A 30 -3.58 10.18 -19.81
N THR A 31 -3.92 9.36 -20.79
CA THR A 31 -4.75 9.78 -21.93
C THR A 31 -6.24 9.56 -21.72
N LYS A 32 -6.65 8.61 -20.88
CA LYS A 32 -8.06 8.26 -20.62
C LYS A 32 -8.51 8.63 -19.21
N ALA A 33 -7.82 8.13 -18.18
CA ALA A 33 -8.30 8.24 -16.79
C ALA A 33 -8.12 9.64 -16.22
N ILE A 34 -6.91 10.21 -16.31
CA ILE A 34 -6.57 11.51 -15.74
C ILE A 34 -7.47 12.65 -16.28
N PRO A 35 -7.74 12.76 -17.59
CA PRO A 35 -8.64 13.79 -18.12
C PRO A 35 -10.04 13.73 -17.51
N LEU A 36 -10.57 12.52 -17.28
CA LEU A 36 -11.88 12.33 -16.63
C LEU A 36 -11.84 12.78 -15.16
N LEU A 37 -10.78 12.46 -14.43
CA LEU A 37 -10.64 12.89 -13.02
C LEU A 37 -10.55 14.42 -12.91
N VAL A 38 -9.76 15.06 -13.77
CA VAL A 38 -9.61 16.52 -13.80
C VAL A 38 -10.93 17.20 -14.19
N GLN A 39 -11.60 16.71 -15.25
CA GLN A 39 -12.89 17.25 -15.70
C GLN A 39 -13.96 17.16 -14.60
N ASN A 40 -13.96 16.07 -13.84
CA ASN A 40 -14.92 15.84 -12.75
C ASN A 40 -14.43 16.38 -11.40
N LYS A 41 -13.29 17.08 -11.35
CA LYS A 41 -12.72 17.67 -10.12
C LYS A 41 -12.50 16.64 -9.00
N ILE A 42 -12.13 15.42 -9.38
CA ILE A 42 -11.85 14.33 -8.44
C ILE A 42 -10.37 14.41 -8.06
N PRO A 43 -10.02 14.59 -6.78
CA PRO A 43 -8.63 14.62 -6.35
C PRO A 43 -7.94 13.26 -6.49
N PHE A 44 -6.69 13.24 -6.94
CA PHE A 44 -5.87 12.03 -7.01
C PHE A 44 -4.38 12.33 -6.80
N THR A 45 -3.63 11.28 -6.46
CA THR A 45 -2.16 11.33 -6.35
C THR A 45 -1.51 10.45 -7.42
N LEU A 46 -0.48 10.95 -8.08
CA LEU A 46 0.41 10.18 -8.95
C LEU A 46 1.72 9.94 -8.22
N PHE A 47 2.21 8.70 -8.16
CA PHE A 47 3.55 8.36 -7.70
C PHE A 47 4.39 7.97 -8.90
N ILE A 48 5.59 8.55 -8.98
CA ILE A 48 6.49 8.42 -10.13
C ILE A 48 7.87 8.01 -9.64
N SER A 49 8.51 7.06 -10.32
CA SER A 49 9.91 6.70 -10.17
C SER A 49 10.75 7.49 -11.17
N PRO A 50 11.57 8.47 -10.73
CA PRO A 50 12.28 9.35 -11.67
C PRO A 50 13.28 8.66 -12.60
N GLY A 51 13.73 7.44 -12.27
CA GLY A 51 14.60 6.65 -13.14
C GLY A 51 13.89 5.95 -14.28
N LEU A 52 12.55 5.87 -14.25
CA LEU A 52 11.73 5.31 -15.32
C LEU A 52 11.04 6.39 -16.17
N ALA A 53 10.79 7.56 -15.58
CA ALA A 53 10.00 8.61 -16.22
C ALA A 53 10.69 9.25 -17.43
N GLU A 54 9.99 9.25 -18.57
CA GLU A 54 10.44 9.92 -19.79
C GLU A 54 10.25 11.44 -19.74
N GLN A 55 10.95 12.17 -20.62
CA GLN A 55 10.82 13.63 -20.69
C GLN A 55 9.39 14.10 -21.02
N SER A 56 8.66 13.34 -21.85
CA SER A 56 7.24 13.57 -22.19
C SER A 56 6.33 13.51 -20.96
N GLU A 57 6.59 12.55 -20.06
CA GLU A 57 5.86 12.41 -18.80
C GLU A 57 6.14 13.59 -17.87
N TRP A 58 7.39 14.03 -17.76
CA TRP A 58 7.72 15.22 -16.96
C TRP A 58 7.00 16.48 -17.43
N GLU A 59 6.91 16.71 -18.75
CA GLU A 59 6.14 17.84 -19.28
C GLU A 59 4.63 17.70 -19.00
N THR A 60 4.11 16.48 -19.03
CA THR A 60 2.72 16.19 -18.65
C THR A 60 2.48 16.49 -17.17
N LEU A 61 3.36 16.00 -16.28
CA LEU A 61 3.30 16.23 -14.84
C LEU A 61 3.39 17.72 -14.48
N LYS A 62 4.30 18.48 -15.12
CA LYS A 62 4.39 19.95 -14.97
C LYS A 62 3.08 20.65 -15.30
N ASN A 63 2.36 20.18 -16.32
CA ASN A 63 1.08 20.74 -16.71
C ASN A 63 -0.05 20.34 -15.75
N LEU A 64 -0.12 19.06 -15.36
CA LEU A 64 -1.13 18.55 -14.43
C LEU A 64 -1.04 19.22 -13.05
N ARG A 65 0.17 19.54 -12.59
CA ARG A 65 0.41 20.24 -11.31
C ARG A 65 -0.28 21.61 -11.22
N LYS A 66 -0.67 22.23 -12.33
CA LYS A 66 -1.43 23.49 -12.33
C LYS A 66 -2.87 23.31 -11.80
N SER A 67 -3.33 22.07 -11.65
CA SER A 67 -4.64 21.72 -11.10
C SER A 67 -4.56 21.48 -9.59
N ASP A 68 -5.50 22.06 -8.84
CA ASP A 68 -5.63 21.85 -7.39
C ASP A 68 -6.05 20.40 -7.01
N PHE A 69 -6.42 19.58 -8.00
CA PHE A 69 -6.88 18.20 -7.81
C PHE A 69 -5.76 17.16 -7.98
N VAL A 70 -4.57 17.57 -8.42
CA VAL A 70 -3.47 16.65 -8.70
C VAL A 70 -2.37 16.83 -7.66
N THR A 71 -2.02 15.75 -6.99
CA THR A 71 -0.82 15.66 -6.16
C THR A 71 0.20 14.77 -6.86
N ILE A 72 1.46 15.19 -6.91
CA ILE A 72 2.55 14.36 -7.45
C ILE A 72 3.42 13.93 -6.27
N GLY A 73 3.29 12.67 -5.87
CA GLY A 73 4.19 12.01 -4.93
C GLY A 73 5.41 11.41 -5.64
N LEU A 74 6.28 10.80 -4.84
CA LEU A 74 7.53 10.22 -5.31
C LEU A 74 7.58 8.71 -4.99
N SER A 75 8.18 7.94 -5.87
CA SER A 75 8.68 6.60 -5.58
C SER A 75 10.22 6.62 -5.62
N THR A 76 10.88 5.50 -5.41
CA THR A 76 12.34 5.39 -5.57
C THR A 76 12.79 5.75 -6.99
N PHE A 77 14.06 6.10 -7.16
CA PHE A 77 14.65 6.31 -8.48
C PHE A 77 14.59 5.00 -9.29
N THR A 78 15.02 3.90 -8.68
CA THR A 78 14.90 2.54 -9.23
C THR A 78 13.58 1.92 -8.83
N TYR A 79 12.89 1.17 -9.69
CA TYR A 79 11.66 0.45 -9.32
C TYR A 79 11.91 -1.06 -9.22
N GLY A 80 11.61 -1.70 -8.08
CA GLY A 80 11.79 -3.14 -7.89
C GLY A 80 11.68 -3.61 -6.45
N HIS A 81 12.18 -4.83 -6.17
CA HIS A 81 12.18 -5.45 -4.84
C HIS A 81 13.29 -4.87 -3.94
N LEU A 82 13.02 -3.72 -3.34
CA LEU A 82 14.02 -2.97 -2.55
C LEU A 82 13.93 -3.22 -1.03
N GLY A 83 12.99 -4.05 -0.57
CA GLY A 83 12.77 -4.29 0.86
C GLY A 83 14.01 -4.81 1.62
N GLY A 84 14.91 -5.50 0.91
CA GLY A 84 16.16 -6.04 1.47
C GLY A 84 17.38 -5.11 1.39
N TRP A 85 17.23 -3.91 0.84
CA TRP A 85 18.35 -2.97 0.75
C TRP A 85 18.73 -2.40 2.13
N SER A 86 20.00 -2.02 2.26
CA SER A 86 20.46 -1.27 3.43
C SER A 86 19.84 0.12 3.46
N GLU A 87 19.75 0.72 4.65
CA GLU A 87 19.27 2.09 4.81
C GLU A 87 20.10 3.09 3.98
N GLU A 88 21.41 2.84 3.85
CA GLU A 88 22.34 3.65 3.06
C GLU A 88 21.98 3.63 1.57
N ASN A 89 21.84 2.44 0.97
CA ASN A 89 21.48 2.29 -0.45
C ASN A 89 20.12 2.92 -0.75
N ILE A 90 19.16 2.75 0.16
CA ILE A 90 17.83 3.36 0.03
C ILE A 90 17.95 4.89 0.12
N THR A 91 18.75 5.42 1.04
CA THR A 91 18.96 6.86 1.20
C THR A 91 19.61 7.48 -0.05
N GLU A 92 20.58 6.81 -0.65
CA GLU A 92 21.21 7.26 -1.90
C GLU A 92 20.21 7.32 -3.06
N ASP A 93 19.42 6.25 -3.24
CA ASP A 93 18.39 6.18 -4.28
C ASP A 93 17.32 7.27 -4.08
N LEU A 94 16.83 7.45 -2.83
CA LEU A 94 15.88 8.52 -2.49
C LEU A 94 16.45 9.92 -2.75
N ASN A 95 17.72 10.16 -2.41
CA ASN A 95 18.36 11.45 -2.67
C ASN A 95 18.44 11.75 -4.17
N ARG A 96 18.76 10.76 -4.98
CA ARG A 96 18.76 10.89 -6.45
C ARG A 96 17.35 11.17 -6.98
N ALA A 97 16.35 10.42 -6.52
CA ALA A 97 14.96 10.60 -6.90
C ALA A 97 14.45 12.02 -6.56
N LYS A 98 14.71 12.49 -5.33
CA LYS A 98 14.34 13.83 -4.88
C LYS A 98 15.06 14.94 -5.64
N ALA A 99 16.34 14.75 -5.98
CA ALA A 99 17.08 15.73 -6.77
C ALA A 99 16.44 15.95 -8.15
N ILE A 100 16.08 14.87 -8.85
CA ILE A 100 15.40 14.95 -10.15
C ILE A 100 14.00 15.54 -10.00
N TYR A 101 13.24 15.12 -8.98
CA TYR A 101 11.91 15.69 -8.72
C TYR A 101 11.98 17.22 -8.55
N ARG A 102 12.94 17.73 -7.77
CA ARG A 102 13.15 19.18 -7.57
C ARG A 102 13.54 19.88 -8.86
N GLU A 103 14.41 19.29 -9.66
CA GLU A 103 14.82 19.84 -10.95
C GLU A 103 13.62 19.97 -11.90
N LYS A 104 12.79 18.93 -11.97
CA LYS A 104 11.68 18.86 -12.94
C LYS A 104 10.44 19.61 -12.49
N LEU A 105 10.17 19.65 -11.18
CA LEU A 105 8.92 20.19 -10.64
C LEU A 105 9.13 21.37 -9.69
N GLU A 106 10.34 21.79 -9.37
CA GLU A 106 10.63 22.97 -8.51
C GLU A 106 9.93 22.89 -7.13
N GLN A 107 9.74 21.69 -6.61
CA GLN A 107 9.06 21.42 -5.33
C GLN A 107 9.69 20.24 -4.59
N GLU A 108 9.35 20.11 -3.30
CA GLU A 108 9.61 18.90 -2.53
C GLU A 108 8.42 17.94 -2.66
N PRO A 109 8.65 16.63 -2.80
CA PRO A 109 7.59 15.65 -2.71
C PRO A 109 7.19 15.40 -1.25
N ASP A 110 5.90 15.55 -0.96
CA ASP A 110 5.33 15.32 0.38
C ASP A 110 5.06 13.84 0.69
N TYR A 111 4.80 13.04 -0.35
CA TYR A 111 4.25 11.68 -0.20
C TYR A 111 5.10 10.67 -0.96
N PHE A 112 5.20 9.46 -0.40
CA PHE A 112 6.02 8.39 -0.94
C PHE A 112 5.24 7.10 -1.18
N ALA A 113 5.40 6.42 -2.31
CA ALA A 113 4.90 5.06 -2.48
C ALA A 113 6.05 4.06 -2.45
N TYR A 114 5.93 3.01 -1.62
CA TYR A 114 6.89 1.92 -1.65
C TYR A 114 6.71 1.12 -2.95
N PRO A 115 7.77 0.90 -3.75
CA PRO A 115 7.70 0.02 -4.91
C PRO A 115 7.11 -1.33 -4.53
N LEU A 116 6.14 -1.81 -5.31
CA LEU A 116 5.45 -3.09 -5.08
C LEU A 116 4.74 -3.18 -3.70
N GLY A 117 4.65 -2.06 -2.97
CA GLY A 117 4.14 -1.99 -1.60
C GLY A 117 5.07 -2.57 -0.55
N GLU A 118 6.33 -2.83 -0.88
CA GLU A 118 7.27 -3.56 -0.03
C GLU A 118 8.14 -2.61 0.81
N TYR A 119 8.19 -2.88 2.11
CA TYR A 119 8.99 -2.11 3.06
C TYR A 119 9.59 -2.99 4.15
N SER A 120 10.77 -2.57 4.61
CA SER A 120 11.43 -3.03 5.83
C SER A 120 11.52 -1.91 6.86
N ALA A 121 11.94 -2.22 8.08
CA ALA A 121 12.18 -1.20 9.10
C ALA A 121 13.24 -0.17 8.65
N GLN A 122 14.29 -0.63 7.95
CA GLN A 122 15.33 0.22 7.38
C GLN A 122 14.77 1.12 6.28
N PHE A 123 13.90 0.59 5.41
CA PHE A 123 13.27 1.38 4.35
C PHE A 123 12.35 2.46 4.94
N VAL A 124 11.52 2.10 5.92
CA VAL A 124 10.67 3.07 6.63
C VAL A 124 11.51 4.16 7.30
N SER A 125 12.61 3.81 7.95
CA SER A 125 13.57 4.74 8.55
C SER A 125 14.16 5.72 7.52
N ALA A 126 14.62 5.23 6.37
CA ALA A 126 15.17 6.07 5.30
C ALA A 126 14.12 7.04 4.73
N VAL A 127 12.90 6.56 4.47
CA VAL A 127 11.78 7.39 3.98
C VAL A 127 11.43 8.49 4.99
N GLN A 128 11.36 8.16 6.29
CA GLN A 128 11.12 9.16 7.34
C GLN A 128 12.24 10.22 7.38
N LYS A 129 13.51 9.79 7.32
CA LYS A 129 14.68 10.71 7.32
C LYS A 129 14.74 11.59 6.07
N ALA A 130 14.23 11.11 4.95
CA ALA A 130 14.12 11.89 3.71
C ALA A 130 13.06 13.02 3.78
N GLY A 131 12.24 13.04 4.84
CA GLY A 131 11.30 14.13 5.13
C GLY A 131 9.92 13.99 4.50
N PHE A 132 9.53 12.79 4.07
CA PHE A 132 8.16 12.55 3.59
C PHE A 132 7.16 12.64 4.75
N HIS A 133 5.96 13.14 4.45
CA HIS A 133 4.87 13.29 5.41
C HIS A 133 4.02 12.03 5.57
N ALA A 134 3.95 11.20 4.53
CA ALA A 134 3.29 9.91 4.56
C ALA A 134 3.85 8.98 3.48
N ALA A 135 3.75 7.67 3.72
CA ALA A 135 4.17 6.64 2.79
C ALA A 135 3.13 5.52 2.65
N PHE A 136 3.03 4.97 1.44
CA PHE A 136 1.92 4.12 1.01
C PHE A 136 2.41 2.73 0.59
N GLY A 137 1.87 1.70 1.23
CA GLY A 137 2.07 0.30 0.88
C GLY A 137 1.02 -0.21 -0.12
N GLN A 138 1.01 -1.51 -0.35
CA GLN A 138 0.00 -2.23 -1.14
C GLN A 138 -0.62 -3.41 -0.39
N ASN A 139 -0.48 -3.43 0.95
CA ASN A 139 -1.23 -4.33 1.79
C ASN A 139 -2.69 -3.84 1.86
N SER A 140 -3.63 -4.72 1.53
CA SER A 140 -5.05 -4.38 1.38
C SER A 140 -5.67 -4.01 2.73
N GLY A 141 -6.26 -2.84 2.84
CA GLY A 141 -6.88 -2.40 4.09
C GLY A 141 -7.35 -0.97 4.05
N VAL A 142 -8.09 -0.59 5.07
CA VAL A 142 -8.65 0.74 5.22
C VAL A 142 -7.83 1.54 6.22
N MET A 143 -7.39 2.72 5.81
CA MET A 143 -6.72 3.68 6.68
C MET A 143 -7.63 4.08 7.85
N THR A 144 -7.06 4.12 9.04
CA THR A 144 -7.74 4.48 10.29
C THR A 144 -6.99 5.61 10.99
N GLN A 145 -7.58 6.18 12.04
CA GLN A 145 -6.88 7.15 12.89
C GLN A 145 -5.59 6.58 13.50
N ALA A 146 -5.52 5.26 13.75
CA ALA A 146 -4.37 4.60 14.34
C ALA A 146 -3.36 4.07 13.30
N THR A 147 -3.64 4.23 12.01
CA THR A 147 -2.74 3.79 10.94
C THR A 147 -1.43 4.58 10.99
N ASP A 148 -0.30 3.88 10.98
CA ASP A 148 1.02 4.50 10.81
C ASP A 148 1.04 5.22 9.45
N VAL A 149 1.30 6.54 9.48
CA VAL A 149 1.33 7.38 8.28
C VAL A 149 2.44 6.99 7.31
N MET A 150 3.44 6.22 7.76
CA MET A 150 4.50 5.70 6.90
C MET A 150 4.20 4.29 6.36
N LYS A 151 3.02 3.73 6.64
CA LYS A 151 2.62 2.39 6.20
C LYS A 151 1.13 2.36 5.80
N ILE A 152 0.69 3.37 5.06
CA ILE A 152 -0.73 3.50 4.72
C ILE A 152 -1.14 2.35 3.78
N PRO A 153 -2.11 1.50 4.18
CA PRO A 153 -2.58 0.39 3.36
C PRO A 153 -3.39 0.90 2.17
N ARG A 154 -3.36 0.15 1.07
CA ARG A 154 -4.12 0.44 -0.15
C ARG A 154 -4.63 -0.84 -0.78
N PHE A 155 -5.78 -0.73 -1.47
CA PHE A 155 -6.26 -1.79 -2.34
C PHE A 155 -5.68 -1.59 -3.74
N THR A 156 -4.90 -2.57 -4.21
CA THR A 156 -4.42 -2.58 -5.59
C THR A 156 -5.54 -2.95 -6.56
N MET A 157 -5.70 -2.15 -7.62
CA MET A 157 -6.65 -2.34 -8.71
C MET A 157 -5.87 -2.54 -10.03
N THR A 158 -5.44 -3.76 -10.30
CA THR A 158 -4.63 -4.11 -11.50
C THR A 158 -5.11 -5.45 -12.05
N ASP A 159 -5.08 -5.64 -13.37
CA ASP A 159 -5.35 -6.94 -14.03
C ASP A 159 -6.56 -7.70 -13.45
N ASP A 160 -6.33 -8.89 -12.89
CA ASP A 160 -7.30 -9.77 -12.21
C ASP A 160 -8.04 -9.12 -11.02
N PHE A 161 -7.62 -7.92 -10.63
CA PHE A 161 -8.12 -7.14 -9.52
C PHE A 161 -8.73 -5.79 -9.96
N GLY A 162 -8.92 -5.58 -11.26
CA GLY A 162 -9.43 -4.33 -11.83
C GLY A 162 -10.94 -4.29 -12.11
N ASP A 163 -11.70 -5.34 -11.81
CA ASP A 163 -13.12 -5.39 -12.13
C ASP A 163 -13.99 -4.48 -11.22
N LEU A 164 -15.19 -4.15 -11.70
CA LEU A 164 -16.11 -3.24 -11.01
C LEU A 164 -16.68 -3.83 -9.71
N ASP A 165 -16.85 -5.15 -9.61
CA ASP A 165 -17.41 -5.80 -8.43
C ASP A 165 -16.40 -5.79 -7.28
N ARG A 166 -15.12 -5.99 -7.61
CA ARG A 166 -14.02 -5.79 -6.68
C ARG A 166 -13.88 -4.33 -6.29
N PHE A 167 -13.99 -3.38 -7.22
CA PHE A 167 -13.99 -1.96 -6.87
C PHE A 167 -15.12 -1.63 -5.89
N ARG A 168 -16.34 -2.12 -6.12
CA ARG A 168 -17.47 -1.96 -5.20
C ARG A 168 -17.19 -2.57 -3.83
N THR A 169 -16.64 -3.77 -3.79
CA THR A 169 -16.30 -4.47 -2.53
C THR A 169 -15.28 -3.69 -1.71
N THR A 170 -14.18 -3.28 -2.33
CA THR A 170 -13.03 -2.65 -1.67
C THR A 170 -13.28 -1.17 -1.33
N SER A 171 -13.99 -0.43 -2.18
CA SER A 171 -14.40 0.96 -1.88
C SER A 171 -15.37 1.05 -0.70
N ASN A 172 -16.15 -0.01 -0.45
CA ASN A 172 -17.05 -0.12 0.69
C ASN A 172 -16.42 -0.82 1.91
N ALA A 173 -15.15 -1.22 1.83
CA ALA A 173 -14.44 -1.83 2.96
C ALA A 173 -14.45 -0.90 4.18
N MET A 174 -14.45 -1.51 5.37
CA MET A 174 -14.48 -0.81 6.64
C MET A 174 -13.13 -0.93 7.38
N PRO A 175 -12.81 0.04 8.25
CA PRO A 175 -11.70 -0.06 9.18
C PRO A 175 -11.70 -1.40 9.94
N PHE A 176 -10.54 -2.06 9.98
CA PHE A 176 -10.27 -3.19 10.86
C PHE A 176 -9.35 -2.71 11.98
N PRO A 177 -9.88 -2.23 13.12
CA PRO A 177 -9.05 -1.65 14.17
C PRO A 177 -8.26 -2.76 14.89
N VAL A 178 -6.95 -2.78 14.66
CA VAL A 178 -6.03 -3.77 15.24
C VAL A 178 -4.78 -3.10 15.78
N LYS A 179 -4.08 -3.83 16.66
CA LYS A 179 -2.77 -3.50 17.21
C LYS A 179 -1.90 -4.77 17.28
N ASP A 180 -0.65 -4.62 17.70
CA ASP A 180 0.30 -5.73 17.89
C ASP A 180 0.45 -6.60 16.63
N LEU A 181 0.48 -5.97 15.45
CA LEU A 181 0.67 -6.70 14.19
C LEU A 181 2.03 -7.41 14.21
N THR A 182 2.01 -8.65 13.74
CA THR A 182 3.22 -9.46 13.56
C THR A 182 3.07 -10.19 12.22
N PRO A 183 4.03 -10.08 11.28
CA PRO A 183 5.07 -9.04 11.24
C PRO A 183 4.49 -7.65 10.90
N ASP A 184 5.24 -6.60 11.24
CA ASP A 184 4.99 -5.21 10.83
C ASP A 184 6.00 -4.73 9.77
N THR A 185 6.35 -5.65 8.88
CA THR A 185 7.28 -5.48 7.76
C THR A 185 6.84 -6.40 6.63
N SER A 186 7.09 -6.02 5.38
CA SER A 186 6.84 -6.91 4.25
C SER A 186 8.03 -7.80 3.93
N TYR A 187 9.27 -7.37 4.23
CA TYR A 187 10.46 -8.13 3.87
C TYR A 187 10.86 -9.12 4.97
N MET A 188 11.09 -10.39 4.60
CA MET A 188 11.54 -11.44 5.52
C MET A 188 12.26 -12.58 4.82
N MET A 189 13.16 -13.26 5.54
CA MET A 189 13.94 -14.39 4.98
C MET A 189 13.25 -15.74 5.13
N THR A 190 12.36 -15.88 6.11
CA THR A 190 11.64 -17.11 6.44
C THR A 190 10.21 -16.77 6.85
N MET A 191 9.31 -17.76 6.79
CA MET A 191 7.93 -17.60 7.24
C MET A 191 7.89 -17.15 8.72
N PRO A 192 7.33 -15.96 9.03
CA PRO A 192 7.25 -15.47 10.39
C PRO A 192 5.98 -15.98 11.08
N ASP A 193 5.89 -15.76 12.38
CA ASP A 193 4.60 -15.78 13.05
C ASP A 193 3.72 -14.64 12.53
N ILE A 194 2.44 -14.93 12.30
CA ILE A 194 1.49 -13.96 11.77
C ILE A 194 0.34 -13.80 12.74
N GLY A 195 0.08 -12.57 13.18
CA GLY A 195 -1.00 -12.30 14.12
C GLY A 195 -1.26 -10.83 14.36
N PHE A 196 -2.37 -10.55 15.01
CA PHE A 196 -2.83 -9.21 15.35
C PHE A 196 -3.84 -9.27 16.49
N THR A 197 -3.96 -8.18 17.25
CA THR A 197 -4.95 -8.05 18.32
C THR A 197 -6.04 -7.10 17.89
N ILE A 198 -7.29 -7.56 17.86
CA ILE A 198 -8.46 -6.75 17.53
C ILE A 198 -8.81 -5.84 18.71
N ASP A 199 -9.09 -4.59 18.40
CA ASP A 199 -9.52 -3.58 19.36
C ASP A 199 -10.87 -3.94 20.02
N ASN A 200 -11.02 -3.64 21.32
CA ASN A 200 -12.21 -3.98 22.10
C ASN A 200 -13.49 -3.25 21.68
N ARG A 201 -13.39 -2.29 20.74
CA ARG A 201 -14.55 -1.68 20.06
C ARG A 201 -15.31 -2.67 19.18
N ILE A 202 -14.70 -3.80 18.80
CA ILE A 202 -15.38 -4.87 18.06
C ILE A 202 -15.85 -5.93 19.05
N SER A 203 -17.13 -6.32 18.97
CA SER A 203 -17.71 -7.30 19.88
C SER A 203 -17.06 -8.69 19.73
N ASP A 204 -16.99 -9.47 20.81
CA ASP A 204 -16.47 -10.85 20.75
C ASP A 204 -17.22 -11.73 19.74
N ASN A 205 -18.51 -11.48 19.54
CA ASN A 205 -19.32 -12.18 18.54
C ASN A 205 -18.92 -11.83 17.12
N ASP A 206 -18.50 -10.59 16.85
CA ASP A 206 -18.01 -10.18 15.53
C ASP A 206 -16.55 -10.61 15.33
N ILE A 207 -15.72 -10.58 16.37
CA ILE A 207 -14.35 -11.11 16.34
C ILE A 207 -14.37 -12.55 15.85
N LYS A 208 -15.27 -13.40 16.39
CA LYS A 208 -15.43 -14.81 15.98
C LYS A 208 -15.81 -15.00 14.50
N LYS A 209 -16.29 -13.96 13.81
CA LYS A 209 -16.57 -14.00 12.36
C LYS A 209 -15.35 -13.72 11.51
N THR A 210 -14.19 -13.42 12.12
CA THR A 210 -12.95 -13.18 11.37
C THR A 210 -12.59 -14.41 10.55
N LYS A 211 -12.34 -14.19 9.26
CA LYS A 211 -11.79 -15.20 8.34
C LYS A 211 -10.55 -14.64 7.69
N CYS A 212 -9.49 -15.44 7.60
CA CYS A 212 -8.26 -15.06 6.94
C CYS A 212 -7.96 -15.99 5.76
N PHE A 213 -7.49 -15.40 4.66
CA PHE A 213 -7.23 -16.07 3.40
C PHE A 213 -5.86 -15.69 2.87
N SER A 214 -5.15 -16.62 2.26
CA SER A 214 -3.89 -16.35 1.55
C SER A 214 -4.10 -16.37 0.03
N SER A 215 -3.24 -15.69 -0.72
CA SER A 215 -3.23 -15.73 -2.19
C SER A 215 -2.76 -17.05 -2.79
N GLY A 216 -2.17 -17.95 -1.98
CA GLY A 216 -1.69 -19.25 -2.42
C GLY A 216 -2.73 -20.36 -2.29
N THR A 217 -2.35 -21.58 -2.67
CA THR A 217 -3.19 -22.77 -2.49
C THR A 217 -3.30 -23.18 -1.01
N ILE A 218 -2.28 -22.85 -0.21
CA ILE A 218 -2.22 -23.19 1.21
C ILE A 218 -2.86 -22.07 2.02
N GLN A 219 -4.01 -22.36 2.62
CA GLN A 219 -4.77 -21.43 3.44
C GLN A 219 -4.38 -21.55 4.92
N PRO A 220 -4.35 -20.44 5.68
CA PRO A 220 -4.07 -20.47 7.11
C PRO A 220 -5.29 -20.93 7.93
N GLU A 221 -5.03 -21.63 9.03
CA GLU A 221 -5.98 -21.73 10.13
C GLU A 221 -5.99 -20.41 10.92
N THR A 222 -7.19 -19.88 11.20
CA THR A 222 -7.38 -18.70 12.05
C THR A 222 -7.53 -19.14 13.50
N VAL A 223 -6.53 -18.88 14.34
CA VAL A 223 -6.49 -19.29 15.74
C VAL A 223 -6.82 -18.11 16.65
N PHE A 224 -7.85 -18.27 17.47
CA PHE A 224 -8.28 -17.26 18.44
C PHE A 224 -7.65 -17.53 19.81
N LEU A 225 -6.89 -16.55 20.32
CA LEU A 225 -6.20 -16.62 21.61
C LEU A 225 -6.80 -15.61 22.59
N GLY A 226 -7.38 -16.09 23.68
CA GLY A 226 -7.98 -15.25 24.71
C GLY A 226 -9.04 -14.29 24.14
N THR A 227 -8.98 -13.01 24.54
CA THR A 227 -9.90 -11.96 24.08
C THR A 227 -9.24 -11.12 22.99
N GLY A 228 -9.54 -11.43 21.72
CA GLY A 228 -9.24 -10.57 20.58
C GLY A 228 -7.89 -10.77 19.89
N ARG A 229 -6.97 -11.59 20.41
CA ARG A 229 -5.75 -11.96 19.67
C ARG A 229 -6.08 -13.04 18.64
N ILE A 230 -5.64 -12.83 17.40
CA ILE A 230 -5.72 -13.79 16.32
C ILE A 230 -4.31 -14.08 15.83
N GLU A 231 -4.03 -15.36 15.62
CA GLU A 231 -2.80 -15.85 14.99
C GLU A 231 -3.14 -16.76 13.81
N LEU A 232 -2.31 -16.72 12.77
CA LEU A 232 -2.50 -17.51 11.57
C LEU A 232 -1.49 -18.64 11.57
N ARG A 233 -1.98 -19.88 11.50
CA ARG A 233 -1.14 -21.07 11.43
C ARG A 233 -1.25 -21.69 10.06
N PHE A 234 -0.14 -21.74 9.36
CA PHE A 234 -0.07 -22.44 8.09
C PHE A 234 0.27 -23.92 8.36
N PRO A 235 -0.44 -24.88 7.75
CA PRO A 235 -0.11 -26.29 7.90
C PRO A 235 1.28 -26.63 7.35
N GLU A 236 1.72 -25.87 6.34
CA GLU A 236 3.06 -25.91 5.75
C GLU A 236 3.42 -24.52 5.20
N ALA A 237 4.71 -24.20 5.08
CA ALA A 237 5.14 -22.91 4.57
C ALA A 237 4.79 -22.77 3.08
N PRO A 238 4.03 -21.74 2.66
CA PRO A 238 3.73 -21.53 1.25
C PRO A 238 5.00 -21.33 0.42
N ILE A 239 5.12 -22.03 -0.70
CA ILE A 239 6.22 -21.85 -1.64
C ILE A 239 5.88 -20.67 -2.56
N THR A 240 6.29 -19.47 -2.15
CA THR A 240 6.10 -18.24 -2.93
C THR A 240 7.14 -17.21 -2.51
N ASP A 241 7.53 -16.34 -3.44
CA ASP A 241 8.27 -15.12 -3.16
C ASP A 241 7.36 -14.01 -2.61
N ARG A 242 6.05 -14.07 -2.83
CA ARG A 242 5.10 -13.03 -2.44
C ARG A 242 3.78 -13.60 -1.94
N LEU A 243 3.58 -13.52 -0.63
CA LEU A 243 2.37 -13.98 0.05
C LEU A 243 1.48 -12.79 0.45
N ARG A 244 0.27 -12.73 -0.11
CA ARG A 244 -0.77 -11.79 0.35
C ARG A 244 -1.71 -12.53 1.28
N ILE A 245 -2.03 -11.92 2.42
CA ILE A 245 -3.01 -12.45 3.37
C ILE A 245 -4.05 -11.38 3.63
N ASN A 246 -5.32 -11.74 3.58
CA ASN A 246 -6.44 -10.87 3.87
C ASN A 246 -7.29 -11.47 4.97
N CYS A 247 -7.48 -10.72 6.05
CA CYS A 247 -8.38 -11.04 7.15
C CYS A 247 -9.59 -10.12 7.10
N THR A 248 -10.79 -10.69 7.14
CA THR A 248 -12.03 -9.93 7.06
C THR A 248 -13.02 -10.29 8.17
N ILE A 249 -13.77 -9.29 8.63
CA ILE A 249 -14.97 -9.48 9.45
C ILE A 249 -16.16 -9.00 8.63
N THR A 250 -17.10 -9.90 8.37
CA THR A 250 -18.35 -9.57 7.69
C THR A 250 -19.24 -8.70 8.58
N VAL A 251 -19.68 -7.58 8.04
CA VAL A 251 -20.66 -6.66 8.63
C VAL A 251 -21.96 -6.81 7.82
N ALA A 252 -23.05 -7.11 8.52
CA ALA A 252 -24.37 -7.33 7.88
C ALA A 252 -24.80 -6.08 7.08
N GLY A 253 -25.43 -6.32 5.92
CA GLY A 253 -25.56 -5.38 4.81
C GLY A 253 -26.19 -4.02 5.15
N GLU A 254 -25.50 -2.97 4.75
CA GLU A 254 -26.00 -1.60 4.62
C GLU A 254 -25.92 -1.11 3.16
N LEU A 255 -25.55 -2.00 2.24
CA LEU A 255 -25.43 -1.71 0.81
C LEU A 255 -26.69 -2.14 0.05
N PRO A 256 -26.94 -1.60 -1.16
CA PRO A 256 -27.96 -2.12 -2.06
C PRO A 256 -27.81 -3.64 -2.26
N ASP A 257 -28.93 -4.33 -2.50
CA ASP A 257 -28.99 -5.78 -2.76
C ASP A 257 -28.52 -6.69 -1.61
N ASP A 258 -28.52 -6.18 -0.37
CA ASP A 258 -28.07 -6.88 0.85
C ASP A 258 -26.58 -7.29 0.82
N ASP A 259 -25.77 -6.64 -0.02
CA ASP A 259 -24.34 -6.93 -0.12
C ASP A 259 -23.61 -6.66 1.21
N PRO A 260 -22.85 -7.62 1.73
CA PRO A 260 -22.13 -7.44 2.98
C PRO A 260 -20.96 -6.46 2.82
N ARG A 261 -20.72 -5.68 3.87
CA ARG A 261 -19.45 -4.92 4.01
C ARG A 261 -18.44 -5.77 4.77
N TYR A 262 -17.16 -5.47 4.58
CA TYR A 262 -16.07 -6.19 5.23
C TYR A 262 -15.16 -5.21 5.96
N ARG A 263 -14.91 -5.44 7.25
CA ARG A 263 -13.70 -4.88 7.88
C ARG A 263 -12.51 -5.61 7.30
N TRP A 264 -11.48 -4.90 6.84
CA TRP A 264 -10.40 -5.51 6.07
C TRP A 264 -9.02 -5.18 6.62
N LEU A 265 -8.24 -6.22 6.88
CA LEU A 265 -6.83 -6.15 7.25
C LEU A 265 -6.02 -7.02 6.29
N GLY A 266 -4.92 -6.49 5.77
CA GLY A 266 -4.07 -7.17 4.82
C GLY A 266 -2.62 -7.18 5.27
N PHE A 267 -1.97 -8.30 5.01
CA PHE A 267 -0.53 -8.47 5.09
C PHE A 267 0.01 -8.68 3.68
N LEU A 268 1.16 -8.07 3.39
CA LEU A 268 1.95 -8.34 2.22
C LEU A 268 3.32 -8.80 2.69
N LEU A 269 3.66 -10.04 2.41
CA LEU A 269 4.95 -10.64 2.77
C LEU A 269 5.71 -10.94 1.49
N TYR A 270 6.97 -10.51 1.44
CA TYR A 270 7.91 -10.76 0.37
C TYR A 270 9.11 -11.52 0.94
N PHE A 271 9.37 -12.66 0.31
CA PHE A 271 10.48 -13.55 0.56
C PHE A 271 11.41 -13.44 -0.64
N PRO A 272 12.63 -12.93 -0.49
CA PRO A 272 13.63 -13.08 -1.53
C PRO A 272 13.94 -14.57 -1.58
N VAL A 273 13.30 -15.29 -2.51
CA VAL A 273 13.75 -16.63 -2.89
C VAL A 273 15.23 -16.46 -3.25
N LYS A 274 16.09 -17.43 -2.91
CA LYS A 274 17.43 -17.46 -3.48
C LYS A 274 17.28 -17.56 -4.99
N THR A 275 17.17 -16.42 -5.65
CA THR A 275 17.53 -16.27 -7.06
C THR A 275 18.98 -16.69 -7.09
N GLU A 276 19.28 -17.79 -7.77
CA GLU A 276 20.63 -18.04 -8.25
C GLU A 276 21.13 -16.71 -8.82
N ALA A 277 22.28 -16.26 -8.32
CA ALA A 277 22.83 -14.96 -8.65
C ALA A 277 22.85 -14.79 -10.18
N VAL A 278 22.04 -13.87 -10.70
CA VAL A 278 22.25 -13.36 -12.05
C VAL A 278 23.52 -12.54 -11.96
N ASP A 279 24.61 -13.15 -12.42
CA ASP A 279 25.93 -12.54 -12.52
C ASP A 279 25.83 -11.35 -13.49
N PHE A 280 25.75 -10.14 -12.94
CA PHE A 280 26.00 -8.91 -13.70
C PHE A 280 27.51 -8.70 -13.86
N SER A 281 28.22 -9.71 -14.37
CA SER A 281 29.53 -9.47 -14.94
C SER A 281 29.30 -8.75 -16.27
N PRO A 282 29.83 -7.52 -16.45
CA PRO A 282 29.74 -6.86 -17.74
C PRO A 282 30.48 -7.74 -18.75
N GLU A 283 29.81 -8.10 -19.85
CA GLU A 283 30.47 -8.67 -21.01
C GLU A 283 31.63 -7.75 -21.38
N GLN A 284 32.85 -8.26 -21.17
CA GLN A 284 34.07 -7.60 -21.64
C GLN A 284 34.13 -7.74 -23.17
N PRO A 285 34.69 -6.72 -23.87
CA PRO A 285 34.50 -6.49 -25.30
C PRO A 285 35.05 -7.57 -26.22
#